data_AF-A0AA87IG87-F1
#
_entry.id   AF-A0AA87IG87-F1
#
_cell.length_a   1.000
_cell.length_b   1.000
_cell.length_c   1.000
_cell.angle_alpha   90.00
_cell.angle_beta   90.00
_cell.angle_gamma   90.00
#
_symmetry.space_group_name_H-M   'P 1'
#
loop_
_entity.id
_entity.type
_entity.pdbx_description
1 polymer ?
#
loop_
_entity_poly.entity_id
_entity_poly.type
_entity_poly.pdbx_seq_one_letter_code
_entity_poly.pdbx_strand_id
1 'polypeptide(L)'
;MKFEDYSPEIQAKLMEIGNAAADAVESQESPAEGIPEDSPNFSPELELSRLINRRKAELEYIDARIAQMVLLMHERGQSWETIGRKLGITGEATRLRYAKMERPRQ
;
A
#
# COMPACT_ATOMS: atom_id res chain seq x y z
N MET A 1 19.18 -43.69 -0.78
CA MET A 1 20.16 -43.56 0.31
C MET A 1 19.36 -43.15 1.54
N LYS A 2 19.38 -43.97 2.58
CA LYS A 2 18.68 -43.72 3.83
C LYS A 2 19.61 -42.99 4.80
N PHE A 3 19.06 -42.42 5.86
CA PHE A 3 19.84 -41.69 6.86
C PHE A 3 20.90 -42.59 7.53
N GLU A 4 20.57 -43.86 7.71
CA GLU A 4 21.45 -44.87 8.31
C GLU A 4 22.64 -45.23 7.41
N ASP A 5 22.60 -44.87 6.13
CA ASP A 5 23.68 -45.13 5.17
C ASP A 5 24.85 -44.12 5.29
N TYR A 6 24.71 -43.06 6.11
CA TYR A 6 25.75 -42.05 6.32
C TYR A 6 26.71 -42.40 7.46
N SER A 7 27.92 -41.84 7.44
CA SER A 7 28.86 -41.99 8.56
C SER A 7 28.29 -41.32 9.82
N PRO A 8 28.67 -41.79 11.03
CA PRO A 8 28.19 -41.22 12.29
C PRO A 8 28.41 -39.71 12.41
N GLU A 9 29.51 -39.20 11.85
CA GLU A 9 29.81 -37.76 11.83
C GLU A 9 28.83 -36.95 10.97
N ILE A 10 28.46 -37.49 9.80
CA ILE A 10 27.49 -36.85 8.91
C ILE A 10 26.09 -36.94 9.52
N GLN A 11 25.74 -38.07 10.15
CA GLN A 11 24.47 -38.23 10.87
C GLN A 11 24.36 -37.20 12.01
N ALA A 12 25.41 -37.05 12.82
CA ALA A 12 25.43 -36.07 13.91
C ALA A 12 25.27 -34.64 13.40
N LYS A 13 25.98 -34.29 12.32
CA LYS A 13 25.89 -32.96 11.72
C LYS A 13 24.51 -32.67 11.11
N LEU A 14 23.91 -33.66 10.46
CA LEU A 14 22.55 -33.55 9.93
C LEU A 14 21.51 -33.42 11.05
N MET A 15 21.70 -34.13 12.15
CA MET A 15 20.84 -34.04 13.33
C MET A 15 20.96 -32.67 14.00
N GLU A 16 22.17 -32.13 14.13
CA GLU A 16 22.42 -30.77 14.64
C GLU A 16 21.74 -29.70 13.78
N ILE A 17 21.86 -29.80 12.45
CA ILE A 17 21.20 -28.91 11.50
C ILE A 17 19.67 -29.04 11.61
N GLY A 18 19.16 -30.27 11.71
CA GLY A 18 17.73 -30.53 11.86
C GLY A 18 17.16 -29.93 13.14
N ASN A 19 17.86 -30.09 14.26
CA ASN A 19 17.46 -29.53 15.55
C ASN A 19 17.48 -28.00 15.51
N ALA A 20 18.53 -27.38 14.96
CA ALA A 20 18.61 -25.92 14.81
C ALA A 20 17.48 -25.37 13.91
N ALA A 21 17.11 -26.10 12.86
CA ALA A 21 15.98 -25.73 12.00
C ALA A 21 14.63 -25.88 12.71
N ALA A 22 14.45 -26.92 13.53
CA ALA A 22 13.25 -27.12 14.34
C ALA A 22 13.10 -26.02 15.40
N ASP A 23 14.16 -25.72 16.15
CA ASP A 23 14.17 -24.65 17.15
C ASP A 23 13.84 -23.28 16.53
N ALA A 24 14.37 -23.01 15.33
CA ALA A 24 14.07 -21.77 14.60
C ALA A 24 12.58 -21.67 14.24
N VAL A 25 11.95 -22.75 13.79
CA VAL A 25 10.52 -22.79 13.47
C VAL A 25 9.66 -22.68 14.74
N GLU A 26 10.02 -23.36 15.82
CA GLU A 26 9.29 -23.30 17.09
C GLU A 26 9.39 -21.93 17.77
N SER A 27 10.52 -21.23 17.62
CA SER A 27 10.70 -19.87 18.11
C SER A 27 9.91 -18.80 17.33
N GLN A 28 9.30 -19.18 16.22
CA GLN A 28 8.56 -18.27 15.36
C GLN A 28 7.17 -17.99 15.94
N GLU A 29 7.00 -16.82 16.57
CA GLU A 29 5.77 -16.42 17.28
C GLU A 29 4.55 -16.20 16.35
N SER A 30 4.80 -15.95 15.07
CA SER A 30 3.78 -15.80 14.02
C SER A 30 4.16 -16.63 12.80
N PRO A 31 3.21 -17.25 12.08
CA PRO A 31 3.49 -17.78 10.75
C PRO A 31 4.18 -16.72 9.91
N ALA A 32 5.16 -17.13 9.10
CA ALA A 32 5.81 -16.19 8.18
C ALA A 32 4.70 -15.59 7.32
N GLU A 33 4.73 -14.27 7.08
CA GLU A 33 3.89 -13.69 6.03
C GLU A 33 4.26 -14.41 4.74
N GLY A 34 3.46 -15.42 4.38
CA GLY A 34 3.71 -16.24 3.21
C GLY A 34 3.74 -15.35 1.98
N ILE A 35 4.53 -15.74 0.98
CA ILE A 35 4.47 -15.06 -0.31
C ILE A 35 3.04 -15.25 -0.81
N PRO A 36 2.26 -14.17 -1.03
CA PRO A 36 0.86 -14.31 -1.43
C PRO A 36 0.68 -15.14 -2.71
N GLU A 37 1.70 -15.12 -3.56
CA GLU A 37 1.81 -15.88 -4.82
C GLU A 37 1.87 -17.40 -4.59
N ASP A 38 2.32 -17.86 -3.42
CA ASP A 38 2.37 -19.29 -3.05
C ASP A 38 1.02 -19.80 -2.52
N SER A 39 0.02 -18.92 -2.36
CA SER A 39 -1.31 -19.31 -1.91
C SER A 39 -2.05 -20.08 -3.02
N PRO A 40 -2.67 -21.24 -2.72
CA PRO A 40 -3.49 -21.96 -3.70
C PRO A 40 -4.71 -21.17 -4.18
N ASN A 41 -5.08 -20.09 -3.46
CA ASN A 41 -6.17 -19.19 -3.81
C ASN A 41 -5.69 -17.89 -4.46
N PHE A 42 -4.40 -17.77 -4.79
CA PHE A 42 -3.88 -16.59 -5.46
C PHE A 42 -4.36 -16.54 -6.91
N SER A 43 -4.93 -15.40 -7.30
CA SER A 43 -5.20 -15.06 -8.70
C SER A 43 -4.54 -13.71 -8.99
N PRO A 44 -3.57 -13.66 -9.91
CA PRO A 44 -2.92 -12.42 -10.32
C PRO A 44 -3.93 -11.36 -10.78
N GLU A 45 -4.98 -11.74 -11.49
CA GLU A 45 -5.99 -10.83 -12.04
C GLU A 45 -6.84 -10.20 -10.92
N LEU A 46 -7.22 -11.00 -9.92
CA LEU A 46 -7.96 -10.50 -8.76
C LEU A 46 -7.08 -9.56 -7.92
N GLU A 47 -5.80 -9.89 -7.76
CA GLU A 47 -4.88 -9.04 -7.00
C GLU A 47 -4.60 -7.72 -7.72
N LEU A 48 -4.37 -7.75 -9.04
CA LEU A 48 -4.28 -6.54 -9.85
C LEU A 48 -5.54 -5.68 -9.74
N SER A 49 -6.73 -6.31 -9.80
CA SER A 49 -8.00 -5.60 -9.65
C SER A 49 -8.13 -4.95 -8.27
N ARG A 50 -7.75 -5.64 -7.19
CA ARG A 50 -7.74 -5.08 -5.83
C ARG A 50 -6.80 -3.89 -5.72
N LEU A 51 -5.58 -4.02 -6.23
CA LEU A 51 -4.57 -2.94 -6.20
C LEU A 51 -5.04 -1.71 -6.99
N ILE A 52 -5.63 -1.91 -8.18
CA ILE A 52 -6.18 -0.82 -8.99
C ILE A 52 -7.33 -0.13 -8.24
N ASN A 53 -8.25 -0.89 -7.66
CA ASN A 53 -9.38 -0.34 -6.92
C ASN A 53 -8.93 0.42 -5.68
N ARG A 54 -7.95 -0.12 -4.94
CA ARG A 54 -7.34 0.57 -3.81
C ARG A 54 -6.71 1.89 -4.25
N ARG A 55 -5.90 1.88 -5.30
CA ARG A 55 -5.27 3.09 -5.84
C ARG A 55 -6.30 4.12 -6.29
N LYS A 56 -7.39 3.68 -6.92
CA LYS A 56 -8.49 4.56 -7.32
C LYS A 56 -9.13 5.23 -6.11
N ALA A 57 -9.43 4.47 -5.05
CA ALA A 57 -10.00 5.01 -3.81
C ALA A 57 -9.04 5.99 -3.12
N GLU A 58 -7.75 5.69 -3.10
CA GLU A 58 -6.72 6.59 -2.54
C GLU A 58 -6.64 7.91 -3.32
N LEU A 59 -6.68 7.86 -4.66
CA LEU A 59 -6.68 9.06 -5.50
C LEU A 59 -7.94 9.89 -5.31
N GLU A 60 -9.12 9.26 -5.26
CA GLU A 60 -10.39 9.95 -4.99
C GLU A 60 -10.37 10.65 -3.62
N TYR A 61 -9.81 10.00 -2.59
CA TYR A 61 -9.64 10.60 -1.27
C TYR A 61 -8.70 11.81 -1.28
N ILE A 62 -7.57 11.72 -1.98
CA ILE A 62 -6.62 12.82 -2.12
C ILE A 62 -7.29 13.99 -2.86
N ASP A 63 -7.96 13.72 -3.99
CA ASP A 63 -8.65 14.75 -4.77
C ASP A 63 -9.73 15.46 -3.94
N ALA A 64 -10.50 14.72 -3.15
CA ALA A 64 -11.50 15.29 -2.25
C ALA A 64 -10.87 16.21 -1.19
N ARG A 65 -9.73 15.81 -0.60
CA ARG A 65 -9.00 16.63 0.37
C ARG A 65 -8.42 17.89 -0.24
N ILE A 66 -7.88 17.80 -1.46
CA ILE A 66 -7.38 18.98 -2.19
C ILE A 66 -8.54 19.94 -2.46
N ALA A 67 -9.68 19.43 -2.93
CA ALA A 67 -10.86 20.26 -3.17
C ALA A 67 -11.32 20.99 -1.91
N GLN A 68 -11.42 20.29 -0.77
CA GLN A 68 -11.77 20.91 0.51
C GLN A 68 -10.79 22.02 0.91
N MET A 69 -9.49 21.79 0.78
CA MET A 69 -8.47 22.78 1.09
C MET A 69 -8.58 24.02 0.20
N VAL A 70 -8.77 23.81 -1.11
CA VAL A 70 -8.93 24.90 -2.09
C VAL A 70 -10.14 25.75 -1.76
N LEU A 71 -11.29 25.13 -1.50
CA LEU A 71 -12.52 25.83 -1.16
C LEU A 71 -12.34 26.63 0.14
N LEU A 72 -11.72 26.05 1.17
CA LEU A 72 -11.43 26.75 2.43
C LEU A 72 -10.49 27.95 2.22
N MET A 73 -9.48 27.82 1.36
CA MET A 73 -8.55 28.92 1.04
C MET A 73 -9.28 30.06 0.32
N HIS A 74 -10.16 29.72 -0.62
CA HIS A 74 -10.95 30.71 -1.35
C HIS A 74 -11.99 31.39 -0.43
N GLU A 75 -12.66 30.63 0.45
CA GLU A 75 -13.56 31.15 1.48
C GLU A 75 -12.84 32.13 2.43
N ARG A 76 -11.57 31.88 2.73
CA ARG A 76 -10.70 32.76 3.52
C ARG A 76 -10.13 33.95 2.73
N GLY A 77 -10.58 34.16 1.49
CA GLY A 77 -10.26 35.32 0.66
C GLY A 77 -9.00 35.19 -0.21
N GLN A 78 -8.41 34.00 -0.33
CA GLN A 78 -7.33 33.81 -1.30
C GLN A 78 -7.88 33.77 -2.73
N SER A 79 -7.27 34.53 -3.64
CA SER A 79 -7.65 34.52 -5.04
C SER A 79 -7.31 33.17 -5.70
N TRP A 80 -8.07 32.81 -6.74
CA TRP A 80 -7.77 31.63 -7.58
C TRP A 80 -6.34 31.62 -8.10
N GLU A 81 -5.77 32.78 -8.42
CA GLU A 81 -4.38 32.93 -8.86
C GLU A 81 -3.37 32.53 -7.78
N THR A 82 -3.61 32.95 -6.54
CA THR A 82 -2.75 32.60 -5.40
C THR A 82 -2.83 31.10 -5.10
N ILE A 83 -4.03 30.53 -5.17
CA ILE A 83 -4.26 29.10 -4.93
C ILE A 83 -3.61 28.28 -6.05
N GLY A 84 -3.83 28.65 -7.32
CA GLY A 84 -3.25 27.95 -8.47
C GLY A 84 -1.74 27.90 -8.43
N ARG A 85 -1.09 29.01 -8.08
CA ARG A 85 0.37 29.06 -7.90
C ARG A 85 0.87 28.04 -6.87
N LYS A 86 0.14 27.82 -5.78
CA LYS A 86 0.48 26.81 -4.76
C LYS A 86 0.26 25.37 -5.26
N LEU A 87 -0.68 25.16 -6.16
CA LEU A 87 -0.96 23.88 -6.80
C LEU A 87 -0.07 23.62 -8.04
N GLY A 88 0.76 24.57 -8.44
CA GLY A 88 1.58 24.47 -9.66
C GLY A 88 0.79 24.58 -10.96
N ILE A 89 -0.41 25.18 -10.93
CA ILE A 89 -1.27 25.40 -12.10
C ILE A 89 -1.69 26.88 -12.20
N THR A 90 -2.31 27.27 -13.32
CA THR A 90 -2.80 28.65 -13.47
C THR A 90 -3.99 28.92 -12.55
N GLY A 91 -4.22 30.19 -12.20
CA GLY A 91 -5.42 30.58 -11.46
C GLY A 91 -6.70 30.24 -12.20
N GLU A 92 -6.70 30.39 -13.53
CA GLU A 92 -7.86 30.04 -14.36
C GLU A 92 -8.16 28.54 -14.34
N ALA A 93 -7.14 27.68 -14.46
CA ALA A 93 -7.32 26.23 -14.33
C ALA A 93 -7.89 25.84 -12.96
N THR A 94 -7.43 26.52 -11.91
CA THR A 94 -7.94 26.35 -10.54
C THR A 94 -9.41 26.76 -10.46
N ARG A 95 -9.77 27.95 -10.95
CA ARG A 95 -11.14 28.46 -10.98
C ARG A 95 -12.08 27.50 -11.72
N LEU A 96 -11.71 27.07 -12.93
CA LEU A 96 -12.52 26.15 -13.73
C LEU A 96 -12.74 24.80 -13.03
N ARG A 97 -11.73 24.30 -12.32
CA ARG A 97 -11.83 23.03 -11.59
C ARG A 97 -12.72 23.13 -10.36
N TYR A 98 -12.55 24.17 -9.54
CA TYR A 98 -13.09 24.22 -8.18
C TYR A 98 -14.26 25.18 -7.97
N ALA A 99 -14.45 26.22 -8.78
CA ALA A 99 -15.53 27.20 -8.57
C ALA A 99 -16.93 26.55 -8.63
N LYS A 100 -17.11 25.53 -9.49
CA LYS A 100 -18.35 24.75 -9.57
C LYS A 100 -18.68 23.91 -8.34
N MET A 101 -17.71 23.76 -7.42
CA MET A 101 -17.84 22.97 -6.19
C MET A 101 -18.16 23.85 -4.97
N GLU A 102 -18.17 25.18 -5.12
CA GLU A 102 -18.60 26.09 -4.06
C GLU A 102 -20.08 25.86 -3.74
N ARG A 103 -20.39 25.68 -2.44
CA ARG A 103 -21.79 25.59 -2.01
C ARG A 103 -22.38 27.01 -1.97
N PRO A 104 -23.65 27.20 -2.38
CA PRO A 104 -24.33 28.48 -2.20
C PRO A 104 -24.41 28.80 -0.70
N ARG A 105 -24.03 30.04 -0.34
CA ARG A 105 -24.22 30.55 1.02
C ARG A 105 -25.73 30.68 1.26
N GLN A 106 -26.25 29.90 2.22
CA GLN A 106 -27.62 30.06 2.73
C GLN A 106 -27.71 31.29 3.63
#